data_AF-A0A2G1DGC0-F1
#
_entry.id   AF-A0A2G1DGC0-F1
#
_cell.length_a   1.000
_cell.length_b   1.000
_cell.length_c   1.000
_cell.angle_alpha   90.00
_cell.angle_beta   90.00
_cell.angle_gamma   90.00
#
_symmetry.space_group_name_H-M   'P 1'
#
loop_
_entity.id
_entity.type
_entity.pdbx_description
1 polymer ?
#
loop_
_entity_poly.entity_id
_entity_poly.type
_entity_poly.pdbx_seq_one_letter_code
_entity_poly.pdbx_strand_id
1 'polypeptide(L)'
;MNKEKLIKFKYNFDKISSNHAKDWQLALFWIVLFELFSSIFEYEFVNKSHEYIDFIPNGFYKEILIAGLVLPFIWLCVYNLVYMNKTNLIYLALYGTVGLYLIITEDVTFNLLLHNLNPFELNIGGTIYFTVQLFFKLIIAYLIYKLVVAFRHKNL
;
A
#
# COMPACT_ATOMS: atom_id res chain seq x y z
N MET A 1 28.62 3.36 9.56
CA MET A 1 27.78 2.44 8.75
C MET A 1 28.57 2.05 7.50
N ASN A 2 28.82 0.75 7.28
CA ASN A 2 29.74 0.29 6.23
C ASN A 2 29.15 0.57 4.83
N LYS A 3 29.85 1.32 3.98
CA LYS A 3 29.38 1.82 2.67
C LYS A 3 28.90 0.69 1.75
N GLU A 4 29.53 -0.47 1.86
CA GLU A 4 29.18 -1.69 1.12
C GLU A 4 27.80 -2.25 1.51
N LYS A 5 27.43 -2.19 2.81
CA LYS A 5 26.11 -2.64 3.28
C LYS A 5 24.99 -1.79 2.69
N LEU A 6 25.20 -0.48 2.59
CA LEU A 6 24.23 0.45 1.99
C LEU A 6 24.04 0.20 0.49
N ILE A 7 25.13 -0.03 -0.23
CA ILE A 7 25.08 -0.33 -1.68
C ILE A 7 24.33 -1.64 -1.90
N LYS A 8 24.62 -2.68 -1.11
CA LYS A 8 23.93 -3.97 -1.19
C LYS A 8 22.44 -3.84 -0.86
N PHE A 9 22.09 -3.06 0.17
CA PHE A 9 20.70 -2.79 0.52
C PHE A 9 19.96 -2.10 -0.62
N LYS A 10 20.51 -1.00 -1.16
CA LYS A 10 19.94 -0.29 -2.31
C LYS A 10 19.74 -1.22 -3.50
N TYR A 11 20.75 -2.04 -3.82
CA TYR A 11 20.69 -2.96 -4.94
C TYR A 11 19.55 -3.97 -4.80
N ASN A 12 19.42 -4.58 -3.61
CA ASN A 12 18.35 -5.52 -3.32
C ASN A 12 16.97 -4.85 -3.32
N PHE A 13 16.87 -3.65 -2.73
CA PHE A 13 15.63 -2.88 -2.71
C PHE A 13 15.17 -2.54 -4.13
N ASP A 14 16.07 -2.01 -4.97
CA ASP A 14 15.77 -1.69 -6.37
C ASP A 14 15.36 -2.94 -7.17
N LYS A 15 15.99 -4.09 -6.89
CA LYS A 15 15.66 -5.37 -7.53
C LYS A 15 14.24 -5.84 -7.18
N ILE A 16 13.86 -5.76 -5.90
CA ILE A 16 12.56 -6.21 -5.40
C ILE A 16 11.44 -5.22 -5.74
N SER A 17 11.73 -3.92 -5.74
CA SER A 17 10.71 -2.88 -5.86
C SER A 17 10.34 -2.51 -7.29
N SER A 18 11.29 -2.57 -8.22
CA SER A 18 11.10 -2.06 -9.59
C SER A 18 11.93 -2.82 -10.63
N ASN A 19 12.55 -3.93 -10.23
CA ASN A 19 13.53 -4.67 -11.02
C ASN A 19 14.58 -3.72 -11.67
N HIS A 20 15.19 -2.87 -10.84
CA HIS A 20 16.09 -1.80 -11.26
C HIS A 20 15.46 -0.77 -12.21
N ALA A 21 14.26 -0.29 -11.88
CA ALA A 21 13.49 0.65 -12.70
C ALA A 21 13.18 0.14 -14.12
N LYS A 22 13.04 -1.18 -14.31
CA LYS A 22 12.56 -1.75 -15.58
C LYS A 22 11.08 -2.12 -15.54
N ASP A 23 10.59 -2.47 -14.36
CA ASP A 23 9.22 -2.89 -14.15
C ASP A 23 8.42 -1.80 -13.41
N TRP A 24 7.61 -1.07 -14.18
CA TRP A 24 6.73 -0.03 -13.67
C TRP A 24 5.53 -0.60 -12.88
N GLN A 25 5.08 -1.82 -13.21
CA GLN A 25 3.95 -2.46 -12.52
C GLN A 25 4.35 -2.86 -11.11
N LEU A 26 5.57 -3.40 -10.96
CA LEU A 26 6.13 -3.74 -9.66
C LEU A 26 6.35 -2.49 -8.80
N ALA A 27 6.81 -1.38 -9.40
CA ALA A 27 6.95 -0.11 -8.68
C ALA A 27 5.61 0.43 -8.18
N LEU A 28 4.57 0.40 -9.02
CA LEU A 28 3.20 0.75 -8.63
C LEU A 28 2.66 -0.14 -7.51
N PHE A 29 2.88 -1.45 -7.61
CA PHE A 29 2.47 -2.41 -6.59
C PHE A 29 2.99 -2.02 -5.21
N TRP A 30 4.29 -1.73 -5.10
CA TRP A 30 4.90 -1.34 -3.83
C TRP A 30 4.42 0.03 -3.34
N ILE A 31 4.20 1.00 -4.25
CA ILE A 31 3.63 2.31 -3.89
C ILE A 31 2.26 2.13 -3.22
N VAL A 32 1.35 1.41 -3.88
CA VAL A 32 -0.01 1.19 -3.37
C VAL A 32 0.03 0.43 -2.04
N LEU A 33 0.89 -0.59 -1.93
CA LEU A 33 1.00 -1.38 -0.71
C LEU A 33 1.52 -0.55 0.47
N PHE A 34 2.57 0.27 0.28
CA PHE A 34 3.06 1.15 1.34
C PHE A 34 2.07 2.25 1.70
N GLU A 35 1.32 2.76 0.73
CA GLU A 35 0.28 3.77 0.95
C GLU A 35 -0.86 3.21 1.82
N LEU A 36 -1.33 1.99 1.51
CA LEU A 36 -2.34 1.29 2.31
C LEU A 36 -1.88 1.11 3.76
N PHE A 37 -0.64 0.65 3.96
CA PHE A 37 -0.09 0.50 5.31
C PHE A 37 0.05 1.84 6.05
N SER A 38 0.50 2.88 5.36
CA SER A 38 0.62 4.22 5.94
C SER A 38 -0.77 4.76 6.33
N SER A 39 -1.79 4.53 5.52
CA SER A 39 -3.16 4.98 5.79
C SER A 39 -3.80 4.23 6.96
N ILE A 40 -3.60 2.91 7.06
CA ILE A 40 -4.03 2.13 8.24
C ILE A 40 -3.34 2.64 9.50
N PHE A 41 -2.05 2.95 9.41
CA PHE A 41 -1.29 3.48 10.54
C PHE A 41 -1.76 4.90 10.93
N GLU A 42 -2.11 5.75 9.98
CA GLU A 42 -2.72 7.05 10.26
C GLU A 42 -4.10 6.91 10.94
N TYR A 43 -4.91 5.96 10.49
CA TYR A 43 -6.21 5.68 11.10
C TYR A 43 -6.09 5.32 12.59
N GLU A 44 -5.20 4.40 12.93
CA GLU A 44 -5.05 3.90 14.31
C GLU A 44 -4.44 4.92 15.28
N PHE A 45 -3.58 5.83 14.79
CA PHE A 45 -2.78 6.71 15.66
C PHE A 45 -3.19 8.19 15.63
N VAL A 46 -4.02 8.61 14.68
CA VAL A 46 -4.44 10.01 14.53
C VAL A 46 -5.96 10.11 14.51
N ASN A 47 -6.56 10.63 15.57
CA ASN A 47 -8.03 10.77 15.63
C ASN A 47 -8.61 11.65 14.51
N LYS A 48 -7.86 12.63 14.00
CA LYS A 48 -8.28 13.50 12.89
C LYS A 48 -8.49 12.72 11.59
N SER A 49 -7.86 11.55 11.42
CA SER A 49 -8.04 10.68 10.25
C SER A 49 -9.50 10.28 10.02
N HIS A 50 -10.29 10.19 11.10
CA HIS A 50 -11.69 9.78 11.04
C HIS A 50 -12.60 10.84 10.41
N GLU A 51 -12.14 12.09 10.31
CA GLU A 51 -12.86 13.17 9.60
C GLU A 51 -12.88 12.97 8.08
N TYR A 52 -11.94 12.18 7.55
CA TYR A 52 -11.82 11.90 6.12
C TYR A 52 -12.59 10.65 5.68
N ILE A 53 -13.27 9.98 6.61
CA ILE A 53 -13.95 8.70 6.36
C ILE A 53 -15.45 8.90 6.31
N ASP A 54 -16.04 8.50 5.19
CA ASP A 54 -17.49 8.39 5.08
C ASP A 54 -17.94 7.03 5.62
N PHE A 55 -18.28 6.99 6.91
CA PHE A 55 -18.68 5.75 7.58
C PHE A 55 -19.93 5.14 6.95
N ILE A 56 -19.86 3.84 6.64
CA ILE A 56 -21.04 3.06 6.29
C ILE A 56 -21.76 2.68 7.59
N PRO A 57 -23.06 3.04 7.75
CA PRO A 57 -23.80 2.67 8.95
C PRO A 57 -23.86 1.15 9.12
N ASN A 58 -23.70 0.70 10.37
CA ASN A 58 -23.80 -0.71 10.72
C ASN A 58 -25.17 -1.28 10.30
N GLY A 59 -25.17 -2.29 9.45
CA GLY A 59 -26.39 -2.92 8.94
C GLY A 59 -26.12 -3.95 7.85
N PHE A 60 -27.18 -4.48 7.28
CA PHE A 60 -27.15 -5.55 6.26
C PHE A 60 -26.23 -5.24 5.07
N TYR A 61 -26.16 -3.98 4.64
CA TYR A 61 -25.28 -3.54 3.55
C TYR A 61 -23.79 -3.73 3.87
N LYS A 62 -23.38 -3.48 5.11
CA LYS A 62 -21.99 -3.67 5.56
C LYS A 62 -21.61 -5.15 5.56
N GLU A 63 -22.51 -6.01 6.02
CA GLU A 63 -22.30 -7.47 6.01
C GLU A 63 -22.16 -8.02 4.58
N ILE A 64 -22.98 -7.54 3.64
CA ILE A 64 -22.86 -7.91 2.23
C ILE A 64 -21.52 -7.45 1.65
N LEU A 65 -21.07 -6.24 1.97
CA LEU A 65 -19.81 -5.70 1.46
C LEU A 65 -18.62 -6.53 1.96
N ILE A 66 -18.60 -6.85 3.27
CA ILE A 66 -17.57 -7.70 3.87
C ILE A 66 -17.62 -9.11 3.27
N ALA A 67 -18.80 -9.72 3.13
CA ALA A 67 -18.95 -11.02 2.50
C ALA A 67 -18.47 -11.00 1.04
N GLY A 68 -18.78 -9.94 0.31
CA GLY A 68 -18.33 -9.69 -1.06
C GLY A 68 -16.83 -9.52 -1.21
N LEU A 69 -16.10 -9.12 -0.16
CA LEU A 69 -14.63 -9.10 -0.13
C LEU A 69 -14.03 -10.44 0.30
N VAL A 70 -14.60 -11.06 1.33
CA VAL A 70 -14.03 -12.27 1.95
C VAL A 70 -14.19 -13.51 1.08
N LEU A 71 -15.36 -13.70 0.45
CA LEU A 71 -15.62 -14.86 -0.41
C LEU A 71 -14.65 -14.98 -1.59
N PRO A 72 -14.46 -13.94 -2.44
CA PRO A 72 -13.47 -14.00 -3.51
C PRO A 72 -12.04 -14.07 -2.98
N PHE A 73 -11.72 -13.50 -1.81
CA PHE A 73 -10.39 -13.67 -1.21
C PHE A 73 -10.10 -15.14 -0.90
N ILE A 74 -11.04 -15.84 -0.25
CA ILE A 74 -10.91 -17.28 0.04
C ILE A 74 -10.75 -18.07 -1.25
N TRP A 75 -11.55 -17.76 -2.27
CA TRP A 75 -11.45 -18.41 -3.58
C TRP A 75 -10.08 -18.20 -4.23
N LEU A 76 -9.56 -16.97 -4.20
CA LEU A 76 -8.23 -16.64 -4.71
C LEU A 76 -7.12 -17.37 -3.93
N CYS A 77 -7.25 -17.52 -2.61
CA CYS A 77 -6.33 -18.32 -1.79
C CYS A 77 -6.30 -19.78 -2.26
N VAL A 78 -7.47 -20.41 -2.41
CA VAL A 78 -7.60 -21.79 -2.88
C VAL A 78 -7.02 -21.94 -4.29
N TYR A 79 -7.38 -21.04 -5.20
CA TYR A 79 -6.86 -21.02 -6.56
C TYR A 79 -5.33 -20.92 -6.58
N ASN A 80 -4.75 -20.07 -5.73
CA ASN A 80 -3.31 -19.93 -5.63
C ASN A 80 -2.62 -21.20 -5.10
N LEU A 81 -3.20 -21.86 -4.09
CA LEU A 81 -2.69 -23.13 -3.57
C LEU A 81 -2.65 -24.23 -4.63
N VAL A 82 -3.64 -24.27 -5.53
CA VAL A 82 -3.71 -25.30 -6.58
C VAL A 82 -2.74 -25.02 -7.74
N TYR A 83 -2.68 -23.78 -8.21
CA TYR A 83 -1.93 -23.43 -9.43
C TYR A 83 -0.54 -22.83 -9.17
N MET A 84 -0.20 -22.51 -7.91
CA MET A 84 1.10 -22.02 -7.41
C MET A 84 1.84 -21.07 -8.37
N ASN A 85 1.14 -20.05 -8.87
CA ASN A 85 1.74 -19.05 -9.75
C ASN A 85 2.22 -17.83 -8.95
N LYS A 86 3.49 -17.46 -9.12
CA LYS A 86 4.11 -16.31 -8.43
C LYS A 86 3.38 -15.00 -8.68
N THR A 87 2.88 -14.76 -9.88
CA THR A 87 2.14 -13.52 -10.20
C THR A 87 0.81 -13.47 -9.45
N ASN A 88 0.14 -14.62 -9.28
CA ASN A 88 -1.11 -14.70 -8.53
C ASN A 88 -0.89 -14.42 -7.04
N LEU A 89 0.30 -14.74 -6.49
CA LEU A 89 0.63 -14.42 -5.09
C LEU A 89 0.73 -12.91 -4.87
N ILE A 90 1.27 -12.17 -5.83
CA ILE A 90 1.36 -10.71 -5.76
C ILE A 90 -0.06 -10.10 -5.77
N TYR A 91 -0.92 -10.55 -6.69
CA TYR A 91 -2.32 -10.10 -6.73
C TYR A 91 -3.09 -10.48 -5.46
N LEU A 92 -2.87 -11.67 -4.92
CA LEU A 92 -3.48 -12.12 -3.67
C LEU A 92 -3.05 -11.23 -2.49
N ALA A 93 -1.76 -10.90 -2.40
CA ALA A 93 -1.23 -10.00 -1.37
C ALA A 93 -1.86 -8.61 -1.48
N LEU A 94 -1.95 -8.06 -2.70
CA LEU A 94 -2.62 -6.77 -2.96
C LEU A 94 -4.08 -6.79 -2.52
N TYR A 95 -4.83 -7.81 -2.96
CA TYR A 95 -6.23 -8.00 -2.60
C TYR A 95 -6.40 -8.10 -1.08
N GLY A 96 -5.55 -8.88 -0.41
CA GLY A 96 -5.55 -9.01 1.04
C GLY A 96 -5.27 -7.68 1.75
N THR A 97 -4.29 -6.90 1.29
CA THR A 97 -3.99 -5.58 1.88
C THR A 97 -5.11 -4.57 1.69
N VAL A 98 -5.76 -4.55 0.52
CA VAL A 98 -6.95 -3.70 0.28
C VAL A 98 -8.12 -4.13 1.16
N GLY A 99 -8.36 -5.44 1.27
CA GLY A 99 -9.39 -5.98 2.15
C GLY A 99 -9.14 -5.62 3.62
N LEU A 100 -7.90 -5.75 4.09
CA LEU A 100 -7.51 -5.35 5.45
C LEU A 100 -7.72 -3.85 5.70
N TYR A 101 -7.35 -3.00 4.73
CA TYR A 101 -7.62 -1.57 4.81
C TYR A 101 -9.12 -1.31 4.99
N LEU A 102 -9.96 -1.86 4.11
CA LEU A 102 -11.40 -1.67 4.16
C LEU A 102 -12.06 -2.19 5.44
N ILE A 103 -11.55 -3.31 6.00
CA ILE A 103 -12.07 -3.87 7.26
C ILE A 103 -11.68 -3.00 8.47
N ILE A 104 -10.48 -2.43 8.47
CA ILE A 104 -9.97 -1.65 9.61
C ILE A 104 -10.52 -0.22 9.57
N THR A 105 -10.39 0.47 8.43
CA THR A 105 -10.74 1.90 8.32
C THR A 105 -12.21 2.11 7.99
N GLU A 106 -12.90 1.10 7.46
CA GLU A 106 -14.27 1.20 6.93
C GLU A 106 -14.43 2.26 5.82
N ASP A 107 -13.32 2.75 5.27
CA ASP A 107 -13.28 3.79 4.24
C ASP A 107 -13.47 3.19 2.84
N VAL A 108 -14.72 3.14 2.39
CA VAL A 108 -15.07 2.61 1.06
C VAL A 108 -14.82 3.61 -0.06
N THR A 109 -14.73 4.90 0.24
CA THR A 109 -14.42 5.94 -0.76
C THR A 109 -12.92 6.10 -0.98
N PHE A 110 -12.08 5.50 -0.12
CA PHE A 110 -10.62 5.62 -0.13
C PHE A 110 -10.14 7.08 0.05
N ASN A 111 -10.97 7.92 0.65
CA ASN A 111 -10.66 9.33 0.85
C ASN A 111 -9.45 9.50 1.78
N LEU A 112 -9.33 8.68 2.82
CA LEU A 112 -8.17 8.67 3.73
C LEU A 112 -6.89 8.28 2.99
N LEU A 113 -6.98 7.30 2.08
CA LEU A 113 -5.84 6.86 1.27
C LEU A 113 -5.37 7.98 0.33
N LEU A 114 -6.31 8.64 -0.36
CA LEU A 114 -5.99 9.75 -1.26
C LEU A 114 -5.40 10.95 -0.52
N HIS A 115 -5.90 11.25 0.67
CA HIS A 115 -5.35 12.27 1.55
C HIS A 115 -3.91 11.91 1.97
N ASN A 116 -3.65 10.70 2.46
CA ASN A 116 -2.31 10.34 2.92
C ASN A 116 -1.28 10.27 1.77
N LEU A 117 -1.72 9.97 0.54
CA LEU A 117 -0.88 9.97 -0.67
C LEU A 117 -0.35 11.36 -1.01
N ASN A 118 -0.98 12.43 -0.52
CA ASN A 118 -0.47 13.78 -0.67
C ASN A 118 0.87 13.93 0.08
N PRO A 119 1.99 14.18 -0.63
CA PRO A 119 3.31 14.23 -0.01
C PRO A 119 3.49 15.42 0.95
N PHE A 120 2.63 16.45 0.85
CA PHE A 120 2.72 17.68 1.63
C PHE A 120 1.85 17.69 2.88
N GLU A 121 0.88 16.79 3.00
CA GLU A 121 0.02 16.69 4.18
C GLU A 121 0.73 15.89 5.27
N LEU A 122 1.46 16.59 6.13
CA LEU A 122 2.07 16.00 7.33
C LEU A 122 1.22 16.37 8.53
N ASN A 123 0.46 15.39 9.04
CA ASN A 123 -0.20 15.56 10.33
C ASN A 123 0.86 15.53 11.44
N ILE A 124 0.95 16.62 12.19
CA ILE A 124 1.83 16.71 13.36
C ILE A 124 1.15 15.97 14.51
N GLY A 125 1.20 14.64 14.45
CA GLY A 125 0.82 13.75 15.54
C GLY A 125 1.94 13.58 16.56
N GLY A 126 1.84 12.54 17.41
CA GLY A 126 2.90 12.17 18.34
C GLY A 126 4.25 11.87 17.65
N THR A 127 5.35 11.95 18.40
CA THR A 127 6.72 11.84 17.88
C THR A 127 7.00 10.53 17.13
N ILE A 128 6.44 9.41 17.59
CA ILE A 128 6.57 8.10 16.96
C ILE A 128 5.80 8.06 15.63
N TYR A 129 4.55 8.54 15.64
CA TYR A 129 3.71 8.59 14.46
C TYR A 129 4.37 9.39 13.34
N PHE A 130 4.81 10.60 13.67
CA PHE A 130 5.46 11.50 12.71
C PHE A 130 6.70 10.85 12.06
N THR A 131 7.51 10.16 12.87
CA THR A 131 8.73 9.49 12.37
C THR A 131 8.39 8.36 11.39
N VAL A 132 7.39 7.54 11.72
CA VAL A 132 6.95 6.41 10.87
C VAL A 132 6.28 6.92 9.59
N GLN A 133 5.41 7.93 9.68
CA GLN A 133 4.76 8.51 8.50
C GLN A 133 5.79 9.14 7.55
N LEU A 134 6.77 9.88 8.09
CA LEU A 134 7.85 10.46 7.28
C LEU A 134 8.68 9.36 6.58
N PHE A 135 8.94 8.25 7.27
CA PHE A 135 9.64 7.11 6.68
C PHE A 135 8.86 6.50 5.51
N PHE A 136 7.55 6.27 5.66
CA PHE A 136 6.71 5.79 4.56
C PHE A 136 6.68 6.77 3.38
N LYS A 137 6.49 8.08 3.64
CA LYS A 137 6.47 9.10 2.58
C LYS A 137 7.78 9.17 1.80
N LEU A 138 8.93 9.06 2.47
CA LEU A 138 10.23 9.01 1.79
C LEU A 138 10.38 7.78 0.89
N ILE A 139 9.92 6.61 1.35
CA ILE A 139 9.93 5.38 0.54
C ILE A 139 9.03 5.55 -0.69
N ILE A 140 7.82 6.06 -0.50
CA ILE A 140 6.85 6.25 -1.58
C ILE A 140 7.38 7.26 -2.60
N ALA A 141 7.94 8.40 -2.15
CA ALA A 141 8.56 9.39 -3.04
C ALA A 141 9.72 8.79 -3.87
N TYR A 142 10.56 7.96 -3.25
CA TYR A 142 11.63 7.25 -3.96
C TYR A 142 11.08 6.27 -5.01
N LEU A 143 10.02 5.54 -4.68
CA LEU A 143 9.37 4.61 -5.61
C LEU A 143 8.68 5.35 -6.76
N ILE A 144 8.04 6.49 -6.51
CA ILE A 144 7.48 7.36 -7.56
C ILE A 144 8.58 7.81 -8.51
N TYR A 145 9.74 8.24 -7.99
CA TYR A 145 10.88 8.58 -8.84
C TYR A 145 11.32 7.40 -9.72
N LYS A 146 11.45 6.20 -9.13
CA LYS A 146 11.80 4.97 -9.87
C LYS A 146 10.77 4.58 -10.91
N LEU A 147 9.50 4.79 -10.61
CA LEU A 147 8.38 4.58 -11.53
C LEU A 147 8.49 5.51 -12.75
N VAL A 148 8.75 6.80 -12.53
CA VAL A 148 8.94 7.76 -13.63
C VAL A 148 10.13 7.36 -14.51
N VAL A 149 11.23 6.90 -13.91
CA VAL A 149 12.39 6.39 -14.66
C VAL A 149 12.02 5.14 -15.47
N ALA A 150 11.26 4.21 -14.88
CA ALA A 150 10.82 2.99 -15.56
C ALA A 150 9.91 3.28 -16.76
N PHE A 151 9.00 4.25 -16.63
CA PHE A 151 8.17 4.70 -17.75
C PHE A 151 9.02 5.31 -18.89
N ARG A 152 10.06 6.09 -18.55
CA ARG A 152 10.98 6.64 -19.56
C ARG A 152 11.75 5.56 -20.31
N HIS A 153 12.16 4.49 -19.63
CA HIS A 153 12.84 3.35 -20.27
C HIS A 153 11.94 2.50 -21.16
N LYS A 154 10.62 2.49 -20.92
CA LYS A 154 9.65 1.74 -21.73
C LYS A 154 9.25 2.48 -23.01
N ASN A 155 9.33 3.80 -23.02
CA ASN A 155 8.97 4.67 -24.15
C ASN A 155 10.16 5.01 -25.07
N LEU A 156 11.36 4.50 -24.78
CA LEU A 156 12.57 4.53 -25.62
C LEU A 156 12.82 3.15 -26.21
#